data_AF-E9ISF4-F1
#
_entry.id   AF-E9ISF4-F1
#
_cell.length_a   1.000
_cell.length_b   1.000
_cell.length_c   1.000
_cell.angle_alpha   90.00
_cell.angle_beta   90.00
_cell.angle_gamma   90.00
#
_symmetry.space_group_name_H-M   'P 1'
#
loop_
_entity.id
_entity.type
_entity.pdbx_description
1 polymer ?
#
loop_
_entity_poly.entity_id
_entity_poly.type
_entity_poly.pdbx_seq_one_letter_code
_entity_poly.pdbx_strand_id
1 'polypeptide(L)' 'ILSDVIAQSGCTVVEALEAATLHPAKTLGIDSYKGVLNFGADADFILLDEKLELLSTWISGECVYEKNIGSVKQFDV' A
#
# COMPACT_ATOMS: atom_id res chain seq x y z
N ILE A 1 -7.83 8.88 4.49
CA ILE A 1 -7.67 9.17 3.05
C ILE A 1 -8.29 8.07 2.20
N LEU A 2 -7.73 6.85 2.14
CA LEU A 2 -8.30 5.78 1.29
C LEU A 2 -9.73 5.42 1.73
N SER A 3 -9.94 5.26 3.04
CA SER A 3 -11.26 5.08 3.66
C SER A 3 -12.24 6.20 3.32
N ASP A 4 -11.79 7.46 3.36
CA ASP A 4 -12.62 8.63 3.05
C ASP A 4 -12.99 8.68 1.56
N VAL A 5 -12.05 8.35 0.66
CA VAL A 5 -12.28 8.29 -0.79
C VAL A 5 -13.36 7.26 -1.11
N ILE A 6 -13.28 6.07 -0.51
CA ILE A 6 -14.28 5.01 -0.67
C ILE A 6 -15.65 5.49 -0.17
N ALA A 7 -15.70 6.09 1.02
CA ALA A 7 -16.95 6.56 1.63
C ALA A 7 -17.63 7.68 0.83
N GLN A 8 -16.87 8.56 0.17
CA GLN A 8 -17.41 9.73 -0.53
C GLN A 8 -17.70 9.48 -2.01
N SER A 9 -16.95 8.60 -2.67
CA SER A 9 -17.11 8.34 -4.11
C SER A 9 -18.00 7.15 -4.42
N GLY A 10 -18.21 6.24 -3.47
CA GLY A 10 -18.92 4.97 -3.69
C GLY A 10 -18.12 3.94 -4.49
N CYS A 11 -16.83 4.19 -4.75
CA CYS A 11 -15.97 3.21 -5.41
C CYS A 11 -15.64 2.05 -4.46
N THR A 12 -15.32 0.91 -5.03
CA THR A 12 -14.80 -0.25 -4.31
C THR A 12 -13.39 0.03 -3.77
N VAL A 13 -12.94 -0.81 -2.83
CA VAL A 13 -11.56 -0.77 -2.32
C VAL A 13 -10.55 -0.94 -3.46
N VAL A 14 -10.82 -1.85 -4.40
CA VAL A 14 -9.94 -2.13 -5.54
C VAL A 14 -9.83 -0.90 -6.44
N GLU A 15 -10.95 -0.28 -6.80
CA GLU A 15 -10.95 0.93 -7.63
C GLU A 15 -10.23 2.10 -6.94
N ALA A 16 -10.40 2.27 -5.62
CA ALA A 16 -9.68 3.28 -4.85
C ALA A 16 -8.17 3.04 -4.87
N LEU A 17 -7.74 1.78 -4.71
CA LEU A 17 -6.34 1.39 -4.76
C LEU A 17 -5.76 1.64 -6.16
N GLU A 18 -6.42 1.17 -7.21
CA GLU A 18 -5.97 1.39 -8.60
C GLU A 18 -5.89 2.89 -8.95
N ALA A 19 -6.84 3.70 -8.48
CA ALA A 19 -6.82 5.15 -8.64
C ALA A 19 -5.61 5.81 -7.93
N ALA A 20 -5.16 5.24 -6.82
CA ALA A 20 -4.01 5.74 -6.06
C ALA A 20 -2.66 5.19 -6.54
N THR A 21 -2.64 4.05 -7.24
CA THR A 21 -1.39 3.34 -7.62
C THR A 21 -1.26 3.15 -9.14
N LEU A 22 -2.07 2.25 -9.71
CA LEU A 22 -1.99 1.83 -11.11
C LEU A 22 -2.23 2.96 -12.10
N HIS A 23 -3.27 3.77 -11.89
CA HIS A 23 -3.63 4.84 -12.82
C HIS A 23 -2.60 5.98 -12.87
N PRO A 24 -2.05 6.46 -11.73
CA PRO A 24 -0.88 7.35 -11.75
C PRO A 24 0.33 6.74 -12.48
N ALA A 25 0.66 5.47 -12.25
CA ALA A 25 1.78 4.81 -12.91
C ALA A 25 1.59 4.71 -14.44
N LYS A 26 0.38 4.36 -14.89
CA LYS A 26 0.02 4.36 -16.33
C LYS A 26 0.11 5.74 -16.95
N THR A 27 -0.36 6.77 -16.23
CA THR A 27 -0.30 8.17 -16.69
C THR A 27 1.15 8.62 -16.93
N LEU A 28 2.08 8.10 -16.13
CA LEU A 28 3.52 8.39 -16.25
C LEU A 28 4.28 7.40 -17.16
N GLY A 29 3.63 6.33 -17.64
CA GLY A 29 4.27 5.30 -18.46
C GLY A 29 5.27 4.42 -17.71
N ILE A 30 5.09 4.25 -16.39
CA ILE A 30 5.97 3.49 -15.49
C ILE A 30 5.26 2.29 -14.85
N ASP A 31 4.10 1.90 -15.35
CA ASP A 31 3.27 0.80 -14.83
C ASP A 31 3.88 -0.59 -15.03
N SER A 32 4.98 -0.70 -15.77
CA SER A 32 5.77 -1.94 -15.85
C SER A 32 6.55 -2.23 -14.57
N TYR A 33 6.83 -1.22 -13.72
CA TYR A 33 7.58 -1.41 -12.47
C TYR A 33 7.08 -0.62 -11.26
N LYS A 34 6.08 0.27 -11.41
CA LYS A 34 5.40 0.98 -10.30
C LYS A 34 3.89 0.77 -10.34
N GLY A 35 3.24 0.88 -9.18
CA GLY A 35 1.78 0.84 -9.07
C GLY A 35 1.17 -0.56 -9.30
N VAL A 36 2.00 -1.60 -9.36
CA VAL A 36 1.63 -3.01 -9.55
C VAL A 36 2.41 -3.90 -8.58
N LEU A 37 1.85 -5.05 -8.22
CA LEU A 37 2.50 -6.08 -7.41
C LEU A 37 2.81 -7.31 -8.27
N ASN A 38 3.76 -7.15 -9.18
CA ASN A 38 4.18 -8.18 -10.13
C ASN A 38 5.66 -8.52 -9.96
N PHE A 39 6.08 -9.70 -10.43
CA PHE A 39 7.50 -10.04 -10.52
C PHE A 39 8.25 -9.01 -11.38
N GLY A 40 9.37 -8.52 -10.87
CA GLY A 40 10.20 -7.52 -11.55
C GLY A 40 9.76 -6.06 -11.35
N ALA A 41 8.65 -5.82 -10.65
CA ALA A 41 8.29 -4.47 -10.20
C ALA A 41 9.10 -4.08 -8.96
N ASP A 42 9.19 -2.77 -8.69
CA ASP A 42 9.82 -2.27 -7.48
C ASP A 42 9.00 -2.71 -6.26
N ALA A 43 9.70 -3.10 -5.20
CA ALA A 43 9.10 -3.48 -3.92
C ALA A 43 8.67 -2.24 -3.11
N ASP A 44 7.83 -1.41 -3.72
CA ASP A 44 7.19 -0.24 -3.14
C ASP A 44 5.73 -0.56 -2.81
N PHE A 45 5.43 -0.76 -1.54
CA PHE A 45 4.09 -1.13 -1.10
C PHE A 45 3.80 -0.68 0.33
N ILE A 46 2.53 -0.70 0.69
CA ILE A 46 2.07 -0.50 2.06
C ILE A 46 1.32 -1.74 2.52
N LEU A 47 1.42 -2.05 3.81
CA LEU A 47 0.54 -3.01 4.46
C LEU A 47 -0.58 -2.26 5.17
N LEU A 48 -1.81 -2.70 4.93
CA LEU A 48 -3.01 -2.17 5.55
C LEU A 48 -3.70 -3.29 6.34
N ASP A 49 -4.40 -2.94 7.41
CA ASP A 49 -5.32 -3.88 8.06
C ASP A 49 -6.69 -3.92 7.36
N GLU A 50 -7.60 -4.75 7.89
CA GLU A 50 -8.97 -4.90 7.35
C GLU A 50 -9.80 -3.59 7.38
N LYS A 51 -9.38 -2.62 8.20
CA LYS A 51 -10.01 -1.29 8.29
C LYS A 51 -9.32 -0.25 7.41
N LEU A 52 -8.36 -0.67 6.58
CA LEU A 52 -7.52 0.17 5.74
C LEU A 52 -6.63 1.14 6.54
N GLU A 53 -6.29 0.79 7.78
CA GLU A 53 -5.28 1.52 8.56
C GLU A 53 -3.86 1.09 8.17
N LEU A 54 -2.95 2.06 8.06
CA LEU A 54 -1.55 1.80 7.70
C LEU A 54 -0.82 1.02 8.80
N LEU A 55 -0.29 -0.14 8.45
CA LEU A 55 0.56 -0.97 9.30
C LEU A 55 2.05 -0.73 9.02
N SER A 56 2.46 -0.67 7.76
CA SER A 56 3.85 -0.37 7.40
C SER A 56 3.98 0.15 5.97
N THR A 57 5.08 0.84 5.68
CA THR A 57 5.46 1.34 4.36
C THR A 57 6.82 0.80 3.97
N TRP A 58 6.90 0.29 2.75
CA TRP A 58 8.10 -0.32 2.18
C TRP A 58 8.49 0.42 0.92
N ILE A 59 9.77 0.81 0.83
CA ILE A 59 10.35 1.49 -0.32
C ILE A 59 11.57 0.70 -0.77
N SER A 60 11.59 0.25 -2.02
CA SER A 60 12.66 -0.58 -2.58
C SER A 60 12.95 -1.83 -1.75
N GLY A 61 11.91 -2.40 -1.13
CA GLY A 61 12.02 -3.58 -0.27
C GLY A 61 12.47 -3.31 1.17
N GLU A 62 12.74 -2.05 1.53
CA GLU A 62 13.12 -1.66 2.89
C GLU A 62 11.92 -1.09 3.64
N CYS A 63 11.70 -1.56 4.87
CA CYS A 63 10.65 -1.03 5.74
C CYS A 63 11.07 0.35 6.29
N VAL A 64 10.43 1.42 5.81
CA VAL A 64 10.75 2.80 6.19
C VAL A 64 9.78 3.36 7.24
N TYR A 65 8.65 2.69 7.44
CA TYR A 65 7.67 3.02 8.45
C TYR A 65 7.00 1.75 8.94
N GLU A 66 6.85 1.63 10.26
CA GLU A 66 6.07 0.57 10.88
C GLU A 66 5.23 1.18 12.00
N LYS A 67 3.94 0.84 12.04
CA LYS A 67 3.03 1.22 13.11
C LYS A 67 3.53 0.56 14.38
N ASN A 68 3.97 1.37 15.33
CA ASN A 68 4.44 0.88 16.62
C ASN A 68 3.25 0.37 17.43
N ILE A 69 2.95 -0.92 17.32
CA ILE A 69 1.98 -1.59 18.17
C ILE A 69 2.74 -1.89 19.47
N GLY A 70 2.49 -1.11 20.53
CA GLY A 70 3.25 -1.17 21.77
C GLY A 70 3.64 -2.59 22.19
N SER A 71 4.95 -2.84 22.20
CA SER A 71 5.67 -3.99 22.79
C SER A 71 4.91 -5.33 22.83
N VAL A 72 4.76 -6.00 21.68
CA VAL A 72 4.63 -7.46 21.71
C VAL A 72 6.02 -8.02 22.01
N LYS A 73 6.17 -8.78 23.11
CA LYS A 73 7.43 -9.45 23.42
C LYS A 73 7.85 -10.32 22.23
N GLN A 74 9.06 -10.09 21.73
CA GLN A 74 9.80 -11.03 20.92
C GLN A 74 9.78 -12.39 21.65
N PHE A 75 9.09 -13.38 21.10
CA PHE A 75 9.33 -14.76 21.49
C PHE A 75 10.50 -15.22 20.63
N ASP A 76 11.69 -15.14 21.20
CA ASP A 76 12.85 -15.85 20.67
C ASP A 76 12.57 -17.35 20.78
N VAL A 77 12.64 -18.06 19.66
CA VAL A 77 12.58 -19.53 19.57
C VAL A 77 13.96 -20.13 19.77
#